data_AF-A0ABD1UW63-F1
#
_entry.id   AF-A0ABD1UW63-F1
#
_cell.length_a   1.000
_cell.length_b   1.000
_cell.length_c   1.000
_cell.angle_alpha   90.00
_cell.angle_beta   90.00
_cell.angle_gamma   90.00
#
_symmetry.space_group_name_H-M   'P 1'
#
loop_
_entity.id
_entity.type
_entity.pdbx_description
1 polymer ?
#
loop_
_entity_poly.entity_id
_entity_poly.type
_entity_poly.pdbx_seq_one_letter_code
_entity_poly.pdbx_strand_id
1 'polypeptide(L)'
;MVHAKDKKLIEALTELLRAQDLIISSIEQKEESRGNESHVSTIKGYRSKIESELSNICDGILKFLGSKLIGSATSGDSKVFYLKMKGDYHRYLAEFKSGVERKEAVENTLSSLPQHFPGFAANKVGKWRAGKGSG
;
A
#
# COMPACT_ATOMS: atom_id res chain seq x y z
N MET A 1 -6.25 17.57 10.33
CA MET A 1 -7.53 16.80 10.34
C MET A 1 -7.70 15.83 9.17
N VAL A 2 -7.02 16.05 8.03
CA VAL A 2 -6.98 15.11 6.88
C VAL A 2 -6.23 13.79 7.22
N HIS A 3 -5.16 13.88 8.02
CA HIS A 3 -4.28 12.75 8.38
C HIS A 3 -4.92 11.54 9.09
N ALA A 4 -5.98 11.74 9.88
CA ALA A 4 -6.56 10.63 10.65
C ALA A 4 -7.55 9.81 9.82
N LYS A 5 -8.22 10.43 8.84
CA LYS A 5 -9.20 9.75 7.99
C LYS A 5 -8.51 8.93 6.91
N ASP A 6 -7.48 9.48 6.28
CA ASP A 6 -6.70 8.79 5.25
C ASP A 6 -5.92 7.61 5.82
N LYS A 7 -5.30 7.78 6.99
CA LYS A 7 -4.63 6.69 7.70
C LYS A 7 -5.58 5.56 8.06
N LYS A 8 -6.76 5.89 8.60
CA LYS A 8 -7.80 4.89 8.92
C LYS A 8 -8.32 4.17 7.68
N LEU A 9 -8.50 4.89 6.57
CA LEU A 9 -8.92 4.30 5.31
C LEU A 9 -7.87 3.32 4.79
N ILE A 10 -6.60 3.68 4.85
CA ILE A 10 -5.48 2.82 4.42
C ILE A 10 -5.34 1.58 5.31
N GLU A 11 -5.40 1.74 6.63
CA GLU A 11 -5.37 0.62 7.59
C GLU A 11 -6.56 -0.31 7.36
N ALA A 12 -7.78 0.23 7.21
CA ALA A 12 -8.97 -0.55 6.92
C ALA A 12 -8.88 -1.31 5.58
N LEU A 13 -8.31 -0.70 4.54
CA LEU A 13 -8.07 -1.37 3.25
C LEU A 13 -7.06 -2.53 3.38
N THR A 14 -6.02 -2.34 4.19
CA THR A 14 -5.01 -3.38 4.45
C THR A 14 -5.61 -4.56 5.22
N GLU A 15 -6.43 -4.27 6.23
CA GLU A 15 -7.13 -5.28 7.02
C GLU A 15 -8.15 -6.06 6.18
N LEU A 16 -8.91 -5.36 5.33
CA LEU A 16 -9.83 -5.96 4.38
C LEU A 16 -9.10 -6.94 3.44
N LEU A 17 -7.94 -6.54 2.93
CA LEU A 17 -7.12 -7.38 2.04
C LEU A 17 -6.65 -8.65 2.74
N ARG A 18 -6.08 -8.54 3.94
CA ARG A 18 -5.63 -9.71 4.71
C ARG A 18 -6.79 -10.64 5.06
N ALA A 19 -7.94 -10.08 5.41
CA ALA A 19 -9.14 -10.86 5.68
C ALA A 19 -9.60 -11.63 4.43
N GLN A 20 -9.63 -10.99 3.26
CA GLN A 20 -9.98 -11.66 2.01
C GLN A 20 -8.97 -12.77 1.65
N ASP A 21 -7.67 -12.52 1.77
CA ASP A 21 -6.64 -13.53 1.43
C ASP A 21 -6.76 -14.78 2.30
N LEU A 22 -7.06 -14.61 3.60
CA LEU A 22 -7.33 -15.73 4.50
C LEU A 22 -8.59 -16.51 4.10
N ILE A 23 -9.68 -15.81 3.75
CA ILE A 23 -10.93 -16.43 3.33
C ILE A 23 -10.73 -17.22 2.02
N ILE A 24 -10.11 -16.59 1.03
CA ILE A 24 -9.86 -17.18 -0.29
C ILE A 24 -8.94 -18.39 -0.14
N SER A 25 -7.84 -18.27 0.60
CA SER A 25 -6.90 -19.37 0.82
C SER A 25 -7.57 -20.55 1.56
N SER A 26 -8.43 -20.26 2.54
CA SER A 26 -9.18 -21.30 3.26
C SER A 26 -10.16 -22.06 2.36
N ILE A 27 -10.89 -21.34 1.49
CA ILE A 27 -11.81 -21.94 0.52
C ILE A 27 -11.03 -22.73 -0.54
N GLU A 28 -9.93 -22.18 -1.06
CA GLU A 28 -9.04 -22.82 -2.02
C GLU A 28 -8.51 -24.14 -1.47
N GLN A 29 -7.92 -24.12 -0.27
CA GLN A 29 -7.37 -25.32 0.38
C GLN A 29 -8.45 -26.38 0.63
N LYS A 30 -9.67 -25.96 1.00
CA LYS A 30 -10.80 -26.87 1.21
C LYS A 30 -11.25 -27.51 -0.09
N GLU A 31 -11.31 -26.77 -1.20
CA GLU A 31 -11.68 -27.31 -2.51
C GLU A 31 -10.55 -28.17 -3.13
N GLU A 32 -9.28 -27.82 -2.90
CA GLU A 32 -8.13 -28.66 -3.24
C GLU A 32 -8.19 -30.00 -2.51
N SER A 33 -8.51 -30.02 -1.21
CA SER A 33 -8.65 -31.26 -0.42
C SER A 33 -9.76 -32.19 -0.92
N ARG A 34 -10.71 -31.66 -1.69
CA ARG A 34 -11.83 -32.39 -2.29
C ARG A 34 -11.55 -32.84 -3.72
N GLY A 35 -10.41 -32.45 -4.31
CA GLY A 35 -10.08 -32.72 -5.71
C GLY A 35 -10.91 -31.91 -6.71
N ASN A 36 -11.53 -30.80 -6.28
CA ASN A 36 -12.42 -29.99 -7.12
C ASN A 36 -11.62 -28.98 -7.97
N GLU A 37 -10.83 -29.46 -8.91
CA GLU A 37 -9.91 -28.63 -9.72
C GLU A 37 -10.60 -27.46 -10.45
N SER A 38 -11.83 -27.65 -10.93
CA SER A 38 -12.64 -26.59 -11.55
C SER A 38 -12.96 -25.43 -10.58
N HIS A 39 -13.30 -25.77 -9.33
CA HIS A 39 -13.56 -24.76 -8.30
C HIS A 39 -12.28 -24.04 -7.89
N VAL A 40 -11.19 -24.78 -7.73
CA VAL A 40 -9.86 -24.20 -7.43
C VAL A 40 -9.45 -23.19 -8.51
N SER A 41 -9.63 -23.54 -9.79
CA SER A 41 -9.37 -22.63 -10.90
C SER A 41 -10.23 -21.36 -10.84
N THR A 42 -11.52 -21.52 -10.52
CA THR A 42 -12.46 -20.40 -10.36
C THR A 42 -12.05 -19.48 -9.19
N ILE A 43 -11.64 -20.05 -8.06
CA ILE A 43 -11.19 -19.33 -6.87
C ILE A 43 -9.92 -18.53 -7.16
N LYS A 44 -8.94 -19.13 -7.85
CA LYS A 44 -7.74 -18.44 -8.34
C LYS A 44 -8.09 -17.27 -9.26
N GLY A 45 -9.07 -17.45 -10.15
CA GLY A 45 -9.58 -16.37 -10.99
C GLY A 45 -10.20 -15.20 -10.21
N TYR A 46 -10.95 -15.48 -9.14
CA TYR A 46 -11.48 -14.43 -8.25
C TYR A 46 -10.37 -13.68 -7.52
N ARG A 47 -9.37 -14.39 -7.02
CA ARG A 47 -8.18 -13.80 -6.39
C ARG A 47 -7.49 -12.80 -7.33
N SER A 48 -7.20 -13.21 -8.57
CA SER A 48 -6.53 -12.33 -9.53
C SER A 48 -7.36 -11.07 -9.88
N LYS A 49 -8.69 -11.17 -9.93
CA LYS A 49 -9.56 -9.99 -10.16
C LYS A 49 -9.44 -8.99 -9.01
N ILE A 50 -9.49 -9.45 -7.77
CA ILE A 50 -9.35 -8.62 -6.57
C ILE A 50 -7.97 -7.95 -6.54
N GLU A 51 -6.90 -8.70 -6.78
CA GLU A 51 -5.53 -8.18 -6.85
C GLU A 51 -5.39 -7.09 -7.93
N SER A 52 -6.05 -7.27 -9.08
CA SER A 52 -6.07 -6.27 -10.16
C SER A 52 -6.82 -4.99 -9.76
N GLU A 53 -7.99 -5.10 -9.15
CA GLU A 53 -8.76 -3.94 -8.68
C GLU A 53 -7.97 -3.12 -7.63
N LEU A 54 -7.33 -3.80 -6.69
CA LEU A 54 -6.49 -3.16 -5.68
C LEU A 54 -5.25 -2.50 -6.29
N SER A 55 -4.63 -3.14 -7.27
CA SER A 55 -3.53 -2.55 -8.05
C SER A 55 -3.98 -1.24 -8.69
N ASN A 56 -5.13 -1.25 -9.37
CA ASN A 56 -5.67 -0.07 -10.06
C ASN A 56 -6.00 1.08 -9.08
N ILE A 57 -6.55 0.76 -7.90
CA ILE A 57 -6.81 1.75 -6.86
C ILE A 57 -5.50 2.36 -6.36
N CYS A 58 -4.49 1.54 -6.06
CA CYS A 58 -3.17 2.01 -5.61
C CYS A 58 -2.51 2.89 -6.68
N ASP A 59 -2.51 2.47 -7.94
CA ASP A 59 -1.94 3.21 -9.06
C ASP A 59 -2.66 4.55 -9.28
N GLY A 60 -3.99 4.56 -9.15
CA GLY A 60 -4.79 5.80 -9.20
C GLY A 60 -4.39 6.80 -8.11
N ILE A 61 -4.19 6.33 -6.88
CA ILE A 61 -3.78 7.16 -5.75
C ILE A 61 -2.33 7.64 -5.92
N LEU A 62 -1.41 6.78 -6.36
CA LEU A 62 -0.02 7.12 -6.65
C LEU A 62 0.07 8.22 -7.72
N LYS A 63 -0.72 8.10 -8.79
CA LYS A 63 -0.81 9.11 -9.84
C LYS A 63 -1.35 10.43 -9.31
N PHE A 64 -2.37 10.40 -8.47
CA PHE A 64 -2.93 11.59 -7.84
C PHE A 64 -1.92 12.29 -6.91
N LEU A 65 -1.22 11.52 -6.07
CA LEU A 65 -0.16 12.01 -5.19
C LEU A 65 0.96 12.68 -5.98
N GLY A 66 1.47 12.01 -7.02
CA GLY A 66 2.56 12.51 -7.86
C GLY A 66 2.21 13.75 -8.66
N SER A 67 1.03 13.78 -9.29
CA SER A 67 0.66 14.84 -10.24
C SER A 67 0.08 16.09 -9.60
N LYS A 68 -0.58 15.97 -8.43
CA LYS A 68 -1.31 17.09 -7.80
C LYS A 68 -0.75 17.46 -6.45
N LEU A 69 -0.54 16.50 -5.55
CA LEU A 69 -0.29 16.80 -4.15
C LEU A 69 1.18 17.11 -3.85
N ILE A 70 2.11 16.32 -4.39
CA ILE A 70 3.54 16.53 -4.17
C ILE A 70 4.01 17.86 -4.80
N GLY A 71 3.51 18.18 -6.00
CA GLY A 71 3.84 19.43 -6.70
C GLY A 71 3.19 20.69 -6.11
N SER A 72 2.03 20.57 -5.44
CA SER A 72 1.33 21.70 -4.82
C SER A 72 1.74 21.95 -3.36
N ALA A 73 2.53 21.07 -2.76
CA ALA A 73 3.00 21.22 -1.39
C ALA A 73 3.99 22.39 -1.27
N THR A 74 3.55 23.46 -0.62
CA THR A 74 4.35 24.66 -0.36
C THR A 74 5.22 24.54 0.88
N SER A 75 4.83 23.71 1.86
CA SER A 75 5.60 23.46 3.08
C SER A 75 6.40 22.17 3.01
N GLY A 76 7.59 22.16 3.63
CA GLY A 76 8.44 20.97 3.71
C GLY A 76 7.75 19.80 4.42
N ASP A 77 6.97 20.07 5.47
CA ASP A 77 6.25 19.04 6.22
C ASP A 77 5.12 18.41 5.39
N SER A 78 4.37 19.18 4.59
CA SER A 78 3.34 18.66 3.67
C SER A 78 3.95 17.82 2.55
N LYS A 79 5.09 18.24 1.99
CA LYS A 79 5.78 17.50 0.93
C LYS A 79 6.28 16.14 1.43
N VAL A 80 6.87 16.12 2.63
CA VAL A 80 7.29 14.86 3.28
C VAL A 80 6.08 13.96 3.56
N PHE A 81 4.96 14.53 3.99
CA PHE A 81 3.74 13.76 4.22
C PHE A 81 3.24 13.05 2.95
N TYR A 82 3.17 13.75 1.81
CA TYR A 82 2.73 13.13 0.56
C TYR A 82 3.74 12.12 0.02
N LEU A 83 5.03 12.37 0.20
CA LEU A 83 6.08 11.41 -0.17
C LEU A 83 6.01 10.14 0.68
N LYS A 84 5.72 10.26 1.98
CA LYS A 84 5.42 9.11 2.83
C LYS A 84 4.22 8.32 2.31
N MET A 85 3.10 9.00 2.03
CA MET A 85 1.91 8.33 1.50
C MET A 85 2.24 7.56 0.22
N LYS A 86 3.01 8.17 -0.69
CA LYS A 86 3.48 7.52 -1.91
C LYS A 86 4.25 6.22 -1.59
N GLY A 87 5.13 6.28 -0.59
CA GLY A 87 5.83 5.12 -0.05
C GLY A 87 4.93 4.01 0.47
N ASP A 88 3.94 4.37 1.27
CA ASP A 88 2.97 3.43 1.82
C ASP A 88 2.20 2.73 0.69
N TYR A 89 1.77 3.44 -0.36
CA TYR A 89 1.09 2.81 -1.52
C TYR A 89 2.01 1.90 -2.36
N HIS A 90 3.28 2.26 -2.52
CA HIS A 90 4.25 1.33 -3.14
C HIS A 90 4.49 0.09 -2.26
N ARG A 91 4.49 0.23 -0.93
CA ARG A 91 4.60 -0.90 -0.02
C ARG A 91 3.41 -1.83 -0.16
N TYR A 92 2.20 -1.28 -0.28
CA TYR A 92 1.00 -2.07 -0.52
C TYR A 92 1.04 -2.80 -1.86
N LEU A 93 1.44 -2.14 -2.94
CA LEU A 93 1.65 -2.81 -4.24
C LEU A 93 2.61 -4.02 -4.11
N ALA A 94 3.66 -3.91 -3.30
CA ALA A 94 4.61 -5.00 -3.10
C ALA A 94 4.05 -6.21 -2.31
N GLU A 95 2.87 -6.08 -1.68
CA GLU A 95 2.20 -7.18 -0.97
C GLU A 95 1.49 -8.15 -1.93
N PHE A 96 1.01 -7.67 -3.09
CA PHE A 96 0.26 -8.48 -4.07
C PHE A 96 0.89 -8.57 -5.46
N LYS A 97 1.79 -7.66 -5.83
CA LYS A 97 2.56 -7.81 -7.07
C LYS A 97 3.60 -8.92 -6.95
N SER A 98 3.96 -9.53 -8.08
CA SER A 98 4.96 -10.60 -8.16
C SER A 98 6.08 -10.26 -9.13
N GLY A 99 7.17 -11.05 -9.09
CA GLY A 99 8.28 -10.91 -10.04
C GLY A 99 8.95 -9.53 -10.05
N VAL A 100 9.06 -8.93 -11.23
CA VAL A 100 9.73 -7.64 -11.47
C VAL A 100 8.95 -6.50 -10.83
N GLU A 101 7.63 -6.48 -10.97
CA GLU A 101 6.80 -5.39 -10.46
C GLU A 101 6.84 -5.30 -8.93
N ARG A 102 7.01 -6.45 -8.24
CA ARG A 102 7.24 -6.46 -6.79
C ARG A 102 8.56 -5.78 -6.43
N LYS A 103 9.64 -6.06 -7.17
CA LYS A 103 10.95 -5.44 -6.92
C LYS A 103 10.88 -3.93 -7.10
N GLU A 104 10.24 -3.47 -8.17
CA GLU A 104 10.02 -2.05 -8.42
C GLU A 104 9.18 -1.40 -7.31
N ALA A 105 8.13 -2.06 -6.83
CA ALA A 105 7.32 -1.57 -5.73
C ALA A 105 8.13 -1.46 -4.41
N VAL A 106 9.00 -2.43 -4.12
CA VAL A 106 9.91 -2.38 -2.98
C VAL A 106 10.92 -1.23 -3.13
N GLU A 107 11.57 -1.09 -4.28
CA GLU A 107 12.52 -0.01 -4.53
C GLU A 107 11.87 1.38 -4.42
N ASN A 108 10.66 1.54 -4.96
CA ASN A 108 9.89 2.76 -4.85
C ASN A 108 9.42 3.04 -3.41
N THR A 109 9.22 2.00 -2.60
CA THR A 109 8.99 2.15 -1.16
C THR A 109 10.25 2.69 -0.48
N LEU A 110 11.42 2.12 -0.78
CA LEU A 110 12.68 2.52 -0.17
C LEU A 110 13.08 3.96 -0.53
N SER A 111 12.86 4.37 -1.78
CA SER A 111 13.17 5.74 -2.24
C SER A 111 12.31 6.82 -1.58
N SER A 112 11.16 6.43 -1.02
CA SER A 112 10.26 7.33 -0.29
C SER A 112 10.59 7.46 1.20
N LEU A 113 11.56 6.68 1.72
CA LEU A 113 11.88 6.68 3.14
C LEU A 113 12.54 7.99 3.57
N PRO A 114 12.26 8.49 4.79
CA PRO A 114 12.77 9.77 5.28
C PRO A 114 14.30 9.93 5.22
N GLN A 115 15.04 8.83 5.32
CA GLN A 115 16.52 8.81 5.23
C GLN A 115 17.06 9.30 3.87
N HIS A 116 16.23 9.28 2.82
CA HIS A 116 16.58 9.75 1.48
C HIS A 116 16.17 11.21 1.23
N PHE A 117 15.53 11.91 2.17
CA PHE A 117 15.18 13.32 2.00
C PHE A 117 16.27 14.24 2.58
N PRO A 118 16.99 15.02 1.74
CA PRO A 118 17.95 15.99 2.23
C PRO A 118 17.24 17.05 3.09
N GLY A 119 17.67 17.20 4.35
CA GLY A 119 17.11 18.15 5.32
C GLY A 119 16.14 17.56 6.35
N PHE A 120 15.84 16.25 6.31
CA PHE A 120 15.00 15.62 7.34
C PHE A 120 15.84 15.28 8.59
N ALA A 121 15.76 16.12 9.62
CA ALA A 121 16.49 15.91 10.87
C ALA A 121 16.12 14.55 11.51
N ALA A 122 17.13 13.76 11.90
CA ALA A 122 16.95 12.44 12.52
C ALA A 122 15.99 12.45 13.73
N ASN A 123 15.93 13.57 14.46
CA ASN A 123 15.04 13.75 15.60
C ASN A 123 13.54 13.85 15.22
N LYS A 124 13.21 14.23 13.97
CA LYS A 124 11.83 14.17 13.45
C LYS A 124 11.40 12.73 13.09
N VAL A 125 12.35 11.84 12.79
CA VAL A 125 12.09 10.42 12.46
C VAL A 125 11.51 9.66 13.67
N GLY A 126 11.96 9.98 14.89
CA GLY A 126 11.44 9.38 16.14
C GLY A 126 9.99 9.76 16.43
N LYS A 127 9.64 11.05 16.32
CA LYS A 127 8.24 11.53 16.44
C LYS A 127 7.33 10.92 15.38
N TRP A 128 7.87 10.70 14.18
CA TRP A 128 7.18 10.12 13.03
C TRP A 128 6.88 8.62 13.16
N ARG A 129 7.79 7.81 13.74
CA ARG A 129 7.52 6.38 14.04
C ARG A 129 6.45 6.20 15.12
N ALA A 130 6.39 7.12 16.07
CA ALA A 130 5.43 7.07 17.19
C ALA A 130 4.00 7.52 16.83
N GLY A 131 3.72 7.88 15.56
CA GLY A 131 2.41 8.38 15.14
C GLY A 131 2.02 9.74 15.75
N LYS A 132 2.95 10.40 16.47
CA LYS A 132 2.75 11.71 17.08
C LYS A 132 3.32 12.78 16.16
N GLY A 133 2.58 13.09 15.09
CA GLY A 133 2.78 14.32 14.34
C GLY A 133 2.35 15.50 15.22
N SER A 134 3.32 16.28 15.70
CA SER A 134 3.10 17.53 16.43
C SER A 134 2.71 18.64 15.45
N GLY A 135 1.58 19.31 15.71
CA GLY A 135 1.09 20.49 14.97
C GLY A 135 -0.30 20.29 14.42
#